data_AF-A0A2G9Z7U7-F1
#
_entry.id   AF-A0A2G9Z7U7-F1
#
_cell.length_a   1.000
_cell.length_b   1.000
_cell.length_c   1.000
_cell.angle_alpha   90.00
_cell.angle_beta   90.00
_cell.angle_gamma   90.00
#
_symmetry.space_group_name_H-M   'P 1'
#
loop_
_entity.id
_entity.type
_entity.pdbx_description
1 polymer ?
#
loop_
_entity_poly.entity_id
_entity_poly.type
_entity_poly.pdbx_seq_one_letter_code
_entity_poly.pdbx_strand_id
1 'polypeptide(L)'
;KRAYDTKENKIWINNEKYFDAVETEVWNYYIGGYQVLDKWLKDRLGRELSREDIGHYLKVVECLKQTIKIQKEIDEIYFKMEKELIKIN
;
A
#
# COMPACT_ATOMS: atom_id res chain seq x y z
N LYS A 1 7.85 -18.65 1.87
CA LYS A 1 6.37 -18.42 1.82
C LYS A 1 6.15 -16.93 1.61
N ARG A 2 5.19 -16.50 0.79
CA ARG A 2 4.85 -15.07 0.71
C ARG A 2 4.14 -14.64 1.98
N ALA A 3 4.64 -13.62 2.64
CA ALA A 3 4.09 -13.12 3.90
C ALA A 3 4.52 -11.67 4.13
N TYR A 4 3.66 -10.89 4.77
CA TYR A 4 4.03 -9.59 5.30
C TYR A 4 4.38 -9.72 6.78
N ASP A 5 5.55 -9.22 7.14
CA ASP A 5 6.00 -9.09 8.52
C ASP A 5 5.70 -7.67 8.99
N THR A 6 4.71 -7.54 9.88
CA THR A 6 4.29 -6.26 10.45
C THR A 6 5.28 -5.68 11.43
N LYS A 7 6.16 -6.49 12.05
CA LYS A 7 7.16 -6.01 13.00
C LYS A 7 8.31 -5.34 12.27
N GLU A 8 8.71 -5.93 11.16
CA GLU A 8 9.85 -5.49 10.36
C GLU A 8 9.45 -4.64 9.16
N ASN A 9 8.14 -4.49 8.87
CA ASN A 9 7.60 -3.85 7.66
C ASN A 9 8.14 -4.45 6.35
N LYS A 10 8.28 -5.78 6.32
CA LYS A 10 8.88 -6.53 5.20
C LYS A 10 7.84 -7.38 4.48
N ILE A 11 7.87 -7.35 3.14
CA ILE A 11 7.10 -8.27 2.29
C ILE A 11 8.04 -9.35 1.79
N TRP A 12 7.97 -10.52 2.41
CA TRP A 12 8.67 -11.71 1.95
C TRP A 12 8.03 -12.23 0.68
N ILE A 13 8.83 -12.38 -0.39
CA ILE A 13 8.37 -13.02 -1.64
C ILE A 13 8.74 -14.51 -1.67
N ASN A 14 9.83 -14.88 -0.99
CA ASN A 14 10.24 -16.25 -0.73
C ASN A 14 11.02 -16.30 0.60
N ASN A 15 11.81 -17.35 0.86
CA ASN A 15 12.52 -17.51 2.13
C ASN A 15 13.78 -16.64 2.25
N GLU A 16 14.24 -16.04 1.15
CA GLU A 16 15.53 -15.32 1.07
C GLU A 16 15.37 -13.86 0.63
N LYS A 17 14.37 -13.57 -0.20
CA LYS A 17 14.13 -12.27 -0.82
C LYS A 17 12.88 -11.62 -0.26
N TYR A 18 12.98 -10.33 -0.01
CA TYR A 18 11.89 -9.50 0.51
C TYR A 18 11.97 -8.07 -0.03
N PHE A 19 10.86 -7.34 0.06
CA PHE A 19 10.83 -5.89 -0.05
C PHE A 19 10.79 -5.29 1.35
N ASP A 20 11.64 -4.30 1.60
CA ASP A 20 11.77 -3.64 2.90
C ASP A 20 11.00 -2.32 2.95
N ALA A 21 10.83 -1.78 4.14
CA ALA A 21 10.27 -0.44 4.40
C ALA A 21 8.89 -0.21 3.79
N VAL A 22 8.05 -1.25 3.71
CA VAL A 22 6.65 -1.10 3.28
C VAL A 22 5.78 -0.94 4.51
N GLU A 23 5.29 0.29 4.72
CA GLU A 23 4.41 0.63 5.84
C GLU A 23 3.15 -0.25 5.86
N THR A 24 2.68 -0.61 7.06
CA THR A 24 1.53 -1.52 7.23
C THR A 24 0.27 -1.01 6.55
N GLU A 25 0.05 0.31 6.54
CA GLU A 25 -1.09 0.92 5.85
C GLU A 25 -1.01 0.79 4.33
N VAL A 26 0.21 0.87 3.76
CA VAL A 26 0.45 0.66 2.33
C VAL A 26 0.24 -0.80 1.96
N TRP A 27 0.71 -1.74 2.80
CA TRP A 27 0.47 -3.17 2.61
C TRP A 27 -1.03 -3.50 2.65
N ASN A 28 -1.75 -2.93 3.63
CA ASN A 28 -3.18 -3.14 3.84
C ASN A 28 -4.07 -2.27 2.93
N TYR A 29 -3.53 -1.65 1.88
CA TYR A 29 -4.34 -0.87 0.96
C TYR A 29 -5.11 -1.78 -0.03
N TYR A 30 -6.43 -1.59 -0.09
CA TYR A 30 -7.33 -2.34 -0.97
C TYR A 30 -7.95 -1.45 -2.04
N ILE A 31 -8.09 -2.01 -3.25
CA ILE A 31 -8.94 -1.44 -4.30
C ILE A 31 -9.98 -2.52 -4.66
N GLY A 32 -11.25 -2.22 -4.37
CA GLY A 32 -12.29 -3.25 -4.38
C GLY A 32 -11.96 -4.38 -3.39
N GLY A 33 -12.15 -5.63 -3.80
CA GLY A 33 -11.83 -6.81 -2.98
C GLY A 33 -10.35 -7.24 -2.98
N TYR A 34 -9.44 -6.44 -3.56
CA TYR A 34 -8.05 -6.84 -3.74
C TYR A 34 -7.08 -6.00 -2.92
N GLN A 35 -6.26 -6.69 -2.12
CA GLN A 35 -5.07 -6.09 -1.54
C GLN A 35 -4.04 -5.88 -2.67
N VAL A 36 -3.71 -4.62 -2.97
CA VAL A 36 -3.05 -4.27 -4.24
C VAL A 36 -1.69 -4.93 -4.38
N LEU A 37 -0.86 -4.85 -3.34
CA LEU A 37 0.50 -5.38 -3.35
C LEU A 37 0.53 -6.92 -3.35
N ASP A 38 -0.29 -7.58 -2.54
CA ASP A 38 -0.39 -9.05 -2.56
C ASP A 38 -0.90 -9.57 -3.91
N LYS A 39 -1.92 -8.94 -4.49
CA LYS A 39 -2.44 -9.30 -5.81
C LYS A 39 -1.34 -9.19 -6.88
N TRP A 40 -0.60 -8.08 -6.90
CA TRP A 40 0.46 -7.87 -7.89
C TRP A 40 1.51 -8.99 -7.85
N LEU A 41 1.90 -9.43 -6.64
CA LEU A 41 2.81 -10.55 -6.44
C LEU A 41 2.16 -11.91 -6.78
N LYS A 42 0.86 -12.08 -6.50
CA LYS A 42 0.09 -13.30 -6.79
C LYS A 42 -0.01 -13.58 -8.28
N ASP A 43 -0.27 -12.54 -9.06
CA ASP A 43 -0.39 -12.64 -10.52
C ASP A 43 0.97 -12.98 -11.19
N ARG A 44 2.05 -13.01 -10.40
CA ARG A 44 3.43 -13.28 -10.80
C ARG A 44 4.06 -14.44 -10.03
N LEU A 45 3.25 -15.31 -9.43
CA LEU A 45 3.77 -16.53 -8.82
C LEU A 45 4.30 -17.49 -9.90
N GLY A 46 5.41 -18.16 -9.63
CA GLY A 46 6.02 -19.15 -10.53
C GLY A 46 6.91 -18.56 -11.63
N ARG A 47 7.12 -17.24 -11.66
CA ARG A 47 8.10 -16.59 -12.54
C ARG A 47 9.15 -15.84 -11.73
N GLU A 48 10.34 -15.69 -12.30
CA GLU A 48 11.34 -14.79 -11.73
C GLU A 48 10.97 -13.34 -12.02
N LEU A 49 11.15 -12.46 -11.04
CA LEU A 49 10.94 -11.02 -11.23
C LEU A 49 12.18 -10.43 -11.88
N SER A 50 12.00 -9.81 -13.04
CA SER A 50 13.06 -9.04 -13.69
C SER A 50 13.38 -7.77 -12.89
N ARG A 51 14.50 -7.12 -13.21
CA ARG A 51 14.83 -5.80 -12.63
C ARG A 51 13.73 -4.76 -12.90
N GLU A 52 13.08 -4.84 -14.06
CA GLU A 52 11.96 -3.97 -14.43
C GLU A 52 10.71 -4.27 -13.58
N ASP A 53 10.38 -5.54 -13.36
CA ASP A 53 9.29 -5.94 -12.46
C ASP A 53 9.50 -5.39 -11.05
N ILE A 54 10.72 -5.52 -10.51
CA ILE A 54 11.09 -5.00 -9.19
C ILE A 54 10.92 -3.48 -9.15
N GLY A 55 11.43 -2.76 -10.15
CA GLY A 55 11.29 -1.31 -10.25
C GLY A 55 9.82 -0.86 -10.34
N HIS A 56 9.01 -1.58 -11.12
CA HIS A 56 7.58 -1.32 -11.21
C HIS A 56 6.90 -1.56 -9.86
N TYR A 57 7.17 -2.66 -9.18
CA TYR A 57 6.59 -2.95 -7.88
C TYR A 57 6.88 -1.83 -6.85
N LEU A 58 8.13 -1.37 -6.77
CA LEU A 58 8.51 -0.26 -5.90
C LEU A 58 7.77 1.03 -6.26
N LYS A 59 7.57 1.30 -7.55
CA LYS A 59 6.76 2.44 -8.01
C LYS A 59 5.30 2.31 -7.55
N VAL A 60 4.71 1.10 -7.59
CA VAL A 60 3.35 0.87 -7.07
C VAL A 60 3.30 1.15 -5.57
N VAL A 61 4.26 0.66 -4.79
CA VAL A 61 4.36 0.94 -3.34
C VAL A 61 4.35 2.44 -3.07
N GLU A 62 5.19 3.20 -3.79
CA GLU A 62 5.28 4.66 -3.63
C GLU A 62 3.98 5.36 -4.06
N CYS A 63 3.37 4.96 -5.17
CA CYS A 63 2.08 5.51 -5.61
C CYS A 63 0.98 5.29 -4.56
N LEU A 64 0.93 4.12 -3.92
CA LEU A 64 -0.05 3.85 -2.85
C LEU A 64 0.22 4.73 -1.63
N LYS A 65 1.48 4.89 -1.23
CA LYS A 65 1.86 5.78 -0.12
C LYS A 65 1.40 7.22 -0.37
N GLN A 66 1.65 7.76 -1.55
CA GLN A 66 1.19 9.11 -1.91
C GLN A 66 -0.34 9.21 -1.97
N THR A 67 -1.01 8.16 -2.47
CA THR A 67 -2.47 8.09 -2.51
C THR A 67 -3.07 8.20 -1.11
N ILE A 68 -2.59 7.38 -0.17
CA ILE A 68 -3.03 7.38 1.23
C ILE A 68 -2.83 8.76 1.86
N LYS A 69 -1.67 9.39 1.61
CA LYS A 69 -1.38 10.73 2.11
C LYS A 69 -2.42 11.75 1.62
N ILE A 70 -2.69 11.78 0.32
CA ILE A 70 -3.65 12.72 -0.27
C ILE A 70 -5.07 12.45 0.24
N GLN A 71 -5.47 11.19 0.38
CA GLN A 71 -6.78 10.84 0.95
C GLN A 71 -6.94 11.38 2.37
N LYS A 72 -5.93 11.25 3.23
CA LYS A 72 -5.96 11.81 4.59
C LYS A 72 -6.08 13.33 4.58
N GLU A 73 -5.34 14.02 3.71
CA GLU A 73 -5.43 15.47 3.57
C GLU A 73 -6.84 15.90 3.16
N ILE A 74 -7.48 15.16 2.25
CA ILE A 74 -8.87 15.39 1.84
C ILE A 74 -9.83 15.17 3.02
N ASP A 75 -9.70 14.05 3.74
CA ASP A 75 -10.55 13.73 4.89
C ASP A 75 -10.47 14.80 5.98
N GLU A 76 -9.27 15.33 6.25
CA GLU A 76 -9.06 16.43 7.20
C GLU A 76 -9.78 17.72 6.79
N ILE A 77 -9.77 18.05 5.49
CA ILE A 77 -10.47 19.22 4.95
C ILE A 77 -11.99 19.04 5.14
N TYR A 78 -12.53 17.88 4.74
CA TYR A 78 -13.95 17.58 4.89
C TYR A 78 -14.40 17.64 6.36
N PHE A 79 -13.62 17.06 7.28
CA PHE A 79 -13.92 17.06 8.71
C PHE A 79 -13.98 18.48 9.30
N LYS A 80 -13.08 19.37 8.87
CA LYS A 80 -13.11 20.78 9.31
C LYS A 80 -14.36 21.49 8.79
N MET A 81 -14.67 21.32 7.51
CA MET A 81 -15.86 21.93 6.89
C MET A 81 -17.16 21.47 7.55
N GLU A 82 -17.31 20.16 7.79
CA GLU A 82 -18.51 19.60 8.44
C GLU A 82 -18.71 20.16 9.85
N LYS A 83 -17.63 20.29 10.63
CA LYS A 83 -17.68 20.91 11.97
C LYS A 83 -18.08 22.38 11.93
N GLU A 84 -17.67 23.12 10.91
CA GLU A 84 -18.08 24.53 10.74
C GLU A 84 -19.56 24.63 10.42
N LEU A 85 -20.08 23.78 9.51
CA LEU A 85 -21.50 23.75 9.16
C LEU A 85 -22.41 23.38 10.34
N ILE A 86 -22.03 22.40 11.16
CA ILE A 86 -22.81 21.99 12.34
C ILE A 86 -22.88 23.09 13.40
N LYS A 87 -21.86 23.96 13.50
CA LYS A 87 -21.86 25.09 14.45
C LYS A 87 -22.76 26.25 14.03
N ILE A 88 -23.13 26.32 12.76
CA ILE A 88 -23.96 27.40 12.19
C ILE A 88 -25.45 27.10 12.38
N ASN A 89 -25.83 25.83 12.52
CA ASN A 89 -27.20 25.38 12.83
C ASN A 89 -27.43 25.20 14.33
#